data_AF-A0A383B207-F1
#
_entry.id   AF-A0A383B207-F1
#
_cell.length_a   1.000
_cell.length_b   1.000
_cell.length_c   1.000
_cell.angle_alpha   90.00
_cell.angle_beta   90.00
_cell.angle_gamma   90.00
#
_symmetry.space_group_name_H-M   'P 1'
#
loop_
_entity.id
_entity.type
_entity.pdbx_description
1 polymer ?
#
loop_
_entity_poly.entity_id
_entity_poly.type
_entity_poly.pdbx_seq_one_letter_code
_entity_poly.pdbx_strand_id
1 'polypeptide(L)' 'MADVLIEALAEHNDDLVAALKTIVSAEVRVVLDGSDVVGINLDDTKVTDEAVEKLVGLDKLRWIGLVRTDVTPEGVENL' A
#
# COMPACT_ATOMS: atom_id res chain seq x y z
N MET A 1 15.33 6.88 -5.35
CA MET A 1 14.84 5.50 -5.58
C MET A 1 13.38 5.66 -5.96
N ALA A 2 12.90 4.98 -6.99
CA ALA A 2 11.50 5.08 -7.37
C ALA A 2 10.66 4.25 -6.39
N ASP A 3 9.45 4.74 -6.11
CA ASP A 3 8.52 4.10 -5.18
C ASP A 3 7.94 2.83 -5.81
N VAL A 4 8.10 1.71 -5.11
CA VAL A 4 7.74 0.38 -5.62
C VAL A 4 6.22 0.22 -5.83
N LEU A 5 5.37 0.92 -5.07
CA LEU A 5 3.93 0.87 -5.26
C LEU A 5 3.51 1.73 -6.45
N ILE A 6 4.14 2.88 -6.66
CA ILE A 6 3.87 3.72 -7.83
C ILE A 6 4.27 3.01 -9.13
N GLU A 7 5.42 2.32 -9.13
CA GLU A 7 5.84 1.48 -10.26
C GLU A 7 4.83 0.37 -10.53
N ALA A 8 4.39 -0.35 -9.49
CA ALA A 8 3.39 -1.40 -9.64
C ALA A 8 2.05 -0.86 -10.16
N LEU A 9 1.58 0.29 -9.68
CA LEU A 9 0.35 0.92 -10.19
C LEU A 9 0.43 1.21 -11.70
N ALA A 10 1.58 1.73 -12.16
CA ALA A 10 1.80 1.99 -13.58
C ALA A 10 1.78 0.70 -14.43
N GLU A 11 2.30 -0.42 -13.89
CA GLU A 11 2.26 -1.73 -14.55
C GLU A 11 0.86 -2.37 -14.58
N HIS A 12 -0.02 -1.97 -13.66
CA HIS A 12 -1.33 -2.58 -13.44
C HIS A 12 -2.52 -1.68 -13.86
N ASN A 13 -2.30 -0.66 -14.69
CA ASN A 13 -3.33 0.30 -15.11
C ASN A 13 -4.08 0.95 -13.93
N ASP A 14 -3.34 1.37 -12.90
CA ASP A 14 -3.86 1.98 -11.66
C ASP A 14 -4.78 1.05 -10.83
N ASP A 15 -4.81 -0.26 -11.11
CA ASP A 15 -5.48 -1.23 -10.24
C ASP A 15 -4.64 -1.45 -8.98
N LEU A 16 -5.06 -0.77 -7.90
CA LEU A 16 -4.39 -0.84 -6.60
C LEU A 16 -4.34 -2.25 -6.02
N VAL A 17 -5.39 -3.06 -6.21
CA VAL A 17 -5.40 -4.43 -5.66
C VAL A 17 -4.44 -5.32 -6.42
N ALA A 18 -4.37 -5.18 -7.75
CA ALA A 18 -3.41 -5.90 -8.58
C ALA A 18 -1.96 -5.47 -8.29
N ALA A 19 -1.71 -4.15 -8.16
CA ALA A 19 -0.41 -3.60 -7.81
C ALA A 19 0.06 -4.05 -6.42
N LEU A 20 -0.81 -3.98 -5.42
CA LEU A 20 -0.50 -4.48 -4.08
C LEU A 20 -0.15 -5.98 -4.12
N LYS A 21 -0.83 -6.78 -4.95
CA LYS A 21 -0.53 -8.22 -5.08
C LYS A 21 0.81 -8.53 -5.75
N THR A 22 1.39 -7.62 -6.54
CA THR A 22 2.68 -7.86 -7.18
C THR A 22 3.87 -7.42 -6.34
N ILE A 23 3.67 -6.44 -5.45
CA ILE A 23 4.64 -6.10 -4.40
C ILE A 23 4.56 -7.04 -3.18
N VAL A 24 3.60 -7.97 -3.15
CA VAL A 24 3.45 -8.99 -2.10
C VAL A 24 4.62 -10.00 -2.16
N SER A 25 5.63 -9.79 -1.31
CA SER A 25 6.53 -10.85 -0.84
C SER A 25 5.87 -11.60 0.34
N ALA A 26 6.46 -12.69 0.85
CA ALA A 26 5.91 -13.41 2.01
C ALA A 26 5.72 -12.55 3.28
N GLU A 27 6.24 -11.32 3.29
CA GLU A 27 6.19 -10.34 4.38
C GLU A 27 5.12 -9.25 4.17
N VAL A 28 4.75 -8.97 2.91
CA VAL A 28 3.70 -8.01 2.52
C VAL A 28 2.38 -8.76 2.35
N ARG A 29 1.27 -8.24 2.89
CA ARG A 29 0.00 -8.98 2.90
C ARG A 29 -1.20 -8.07 2.68
N VAL A 30 -2.02 -8.40 1.70
CA VAL A 30 -3.34 -7.78 1.51
C VAL A 30 -4.41 -8.70 2.09
N VAL A 31 -5.25 -8.18 2.98
CA VAL A 31 -6.41 -8.87 3.53
C VAL A 31 -7.67 -8.29 2.92
N LEU A 32 -8.46 -9.17 2.32
CA LEU A 32 -9.72 -8.84 1.66
C LEU A 32 -10.88 -9.41 2.49
N ASP A 33 -11.94 -8.62 2.62
CA ASP A 33 -13.26 -9.08 3.07
C ASP A 33 -14.21 -8.99 1.87
N GLY A 34 -14.43 -10.14 1.21
CA GLY A 34 -15.05 -10.16 -0.11
C GLY A 34 -14.18 -9.45 -1.16
N SER A 35 -14.65 -8.31 -1.65
CA SER A 35 -13.94 -7.46 -2.62
C SER A 35 -13.27 -6.23 -2.00
N ASP A 36 -13.52 -5.97 -0.72
CA ASP A 36 -13.01 -4.79 -0.02
C ASP A 36 -11.66 -5.06 0.63
N VAL A 37 -10.73 -4.10 0.52
CA VAL A 37 -9.45 -4.16 1.22
C VAL A 37 -9.65 -3.71 2.67
N VAL A 38 -9.41 -4.62 3.61
CA VAL A 38 -9.59 -4.35 5.05
C VAL A 38 -8.29 -4.30 5.83
N GLY A 39 -7.19 -4.74 5.22
CA GLY A 39 -5.88 -4.77 5.84
C GLY A 39 -4.75 -4.82 4.83
N ILE A 40 -3.68 -4.07 5.08
CA ILE A 40 -2.48 -4.08 4.22
C ILE A 40 -1.25 -4.12 5.12
N ASN A 41 -0.35 -5.06 4.90
CA ASN A 41 1.00 -5.01 5.44
C ASN A 41 1.97 -4.55 4.35
N LEU A 42 2.58 -3.38 4.52
CA LEU A 42 3.66 -2.83 3.69
C LEU A 42 4.99 -2.77 4.45
N ASP A 43 5.12 -3.50 5.57
CA ASP A 43 6.38 -3.57 6.31
C ASP A 43 7.54 -3.98 5.37
N ASP A 44 8.72 -3.40 5.60
CA ASP A 44 9.94 -3.62 4.79
C ASP A 44 9.86 -3.21 3.31
N THR A 45 8.83 -2.48 2.91
CA THR A 45 8.72 -1.97 1.54
C THR A 45 9.25 -0.56 1.42
N LYS A 46 9.81 -0.23 0.25
CA LYS A 46 10.28 1.13 -0.08
C LYS A 46 9.16 2.02 -0.59
N VAL A 47 8.06 2.05 0.16
CA VAL A 47 6.92 2.93 -0.09
C VAL A 47 7.14 4.25 0.64
N THR A 48 6.65 5.32 0.02
CA THR A 48 6.75 6.72 0.47
C THR A 48 5.36 7.30 0.72
N ASP A 49 5.31 8.54 1.23
CA ASP A 49 4.05 9.27 1.46
C ASP A 49 3.18 9.34 0.20
N GLU A 50 3.80 9.52 -0.98
CA GLU A 50 3.09 9.60 -2.26
C GLU A 50 2.35 8.31 -2.60
N ALA A 51 2.94 7.15 -2.27
CA ALA A 51 2.30 5.86 -2.43
C ALA A 51 1.15 5.66 -1.44
N VAL A 52 1.34 6.10 -0.20
CA VAL A 52 0.34 5.99 0.85
C VAL A 52 -0.88 6.87 0.58
N GLU A 53 -0.72 8.05 -0.04
CA GLU A 53 -1.85 8.87 -0.51
C GLU A 53 -2.77 8.14 -1.50
N LYS A 54 -2.25 7.15 -2.24
CA LYS A 54 -3.08 6.31 -3.13
C LYS A 54 -4.01 5.37 -2.37
N LEU A 55 -3.76 5.13 -1.08
CA LEU A 55 -4.53 4.24 -0.22
C LEU A 55 -5.73 4.92 0.43
N VAL A 56 -5.81 6.26 0.40
CA VAL A 56 -6.88 7.06 1.02
C VAL A 56 -8.29 6.69 0.51
N GLY A 57 -8.40 6.16 -0.71
CA GLY A 57 -9.67 5.69 -1.26
C GLY A 57 -10.17 4.34 -0.72
N LEU A 58 -9.43 3.68 0.17
CA LEU A 58 -9.80 2.40 0.75
C LEU A 58 -10.67 2.58 2.01
N ASP A 59 -11.94 2.96 1.79
CA ASP A 59 -12.92 3.27 2.86
C ASP A 59 -13.15 2.16 3.91
N LYS A 60 -12.70 0.93 3.62
CA LYS A 60 -12.86 -0.24 4.49
C LYS A 60 -11.56 -0.67 5.17
N LEU A 61 -10.45 0.03 4.92
CA LEU A 61 -9.15 -0.27 5.51
C LEU A 61 -9.22 -0.10 7.03
N ARG A 62 -8.86 -1.15 7.77
CA ARG A 62 -8.91 -1.16 9.24
C ARG A 62 -7.54 -1.14 9.89
N TRP A 63 -6.53 -1.63 9.18
CA TRP A 63 -5.16 -1.65 9.66
C TRP A 63 -4.18 -1.57 8.50
N ILE A 64 -3.06 -0.89 8.74
CA ILE A 64 -1.94 -0.79 7.82
C ILE A 64 -0.62 -1.00 8.58
N GLY A 65 0.26 -1.85 8.04
CA GLY A 65 1.64 -2.00 8.49
C GLY A 65 2.57 -1.14 7.64
N LEU A 66 3.37 -0.29 8.27
CA LEU A 66 4.32 0.64 7.62
C LEU A 66 5.71 0.60 8.29
N VAL A 67 6.03 -0.48 8.99
CA VAL A 67 7.29 -0.64 9.71
C VAL A 67 8.45 -0.75 8.71
N ARG A 68 9.54 0.00 8.93
CA ARG A 68 10.71 0.01 8.02
C ARG A 68 10.37 0.41 6.57
N THR A 69 9.46 1.38 6.44
CA THR A 69 9.15 2.06 5.17
C THR A 69 9.78 3.46 5.13
N ASP A 70 9.68 4.15 4.00
CA ASP A 70 10.10 5.55 3.84
C ASP A 70 8.94 6.55 4.09
N VAL A 71 7.84 6.08 4.69
CA VAL A 71 6.66 6.90 5.04
C VAL A 71 6.93 7.73 6.28
N THR A 72 6.56 9.01 6.24
CA THR A 72 6.72 9.98 7.31
C THR A 72 5.47 10.07 8.19
N PRO A 73 5.58 10.66 9.41
CA PRO A 73 4.39 10.95 10.23
C PRO A 73 3.33 11.77 9.49
N GLU A 74 3.75 12.73 8.66
CA GLU A 74 2.86 13.56 7.85
C GLU A 74 2.10 12.72 6.80
N GLY A 75 2.77 11.75 6.18
CA GLY A 75 2.13 10.79 5.27
C GLY A 75 1.07 9.93 5.98
N VAL A 76 1.30 9.57 7.25
CA VAL A 76 0.33 8.82 8.07
C VAL A 76 -0.85 9.70 8.49
N GLU A 77 -0.65 10.99 8.75
CA GLU A 77 -1.75 11.92 9.06
C GLU A 77 -2.72 12.12 7.88
N ASN A 78 -2.28 11.80 6.65
CA ASN A 78 -3.08 11.91 5.44
C ASN A 78 -3.91 10.64 5.10
N LEU A 79 -3.82 9.57 5.90
CA LEU A 79 -4.54 8.29 5.71
C LEU A 79 -5.95 8.23 6.32
#